data_AF-A0A9Q0PWP6-F1
#
_entry.id   AF-A0A9Q0PWP6-F1
#
_cell.length_a   1.000
_cell.length_b   1.000
_cell.length_c   1.000
_cell.angle_alpha   90.00
_cell.angle_beta   90.00
_cell.angle_gamma   90.00
#
_symmetry.space_group_name_H-M   'P 1'
#
loop_
_entity.id
_entity.type
_entity.pdbx_description
1 polymer ?
#
loop_
_entity_poly.entity_id
_entity_poly.type
_entity_poly.pdbx_seq_one_letter_code
_entity_poly.pdbx_strand_id
1 'polypeptide(L)'
;METPKHFKCYNRQKVGILLILSVGFGLFLQSSSSSSEETTCESSSNFNNSYCGFRKYIMKSYFEKYDSLLEPIFQNFIADELFNTCKLLPDNLNHLVRVSVPWRHLIGEGSHRHISTTIRFHMQSDSMSWLRAHFCKVIVIERLPTGVFADPFELQHLLKRGVFTDVAVFGDTNLELPSVLSNRSAVEIHINVAPTSLLGHKNELEISADLPLHVRYPPLDDSGYSEVKFGEPEIFLSCSVEENGDHESCLLVPTKDRTGSRTDDVVWRIPSGIRAHAGIVSAVTFLAASISTLLIVLSSVFYPDNKLGNNPKES
;
A
#
# COMPACT_ATOMS: atom_id res chain seq x y z
N MET A 1 56.35 -66.14 18.28
CA MET A 1 55.29 -66.24 19.30
C MET A 1 54.26 -65.18 18.96
N GLU A 2 53.14 -65.64 18.43
CA GLU A 2 51.82 -65.00 18.22
C GLU A 2 51.74 -63.62 17.53
N THR A 3 51.42 -63.68 16.23
CA THR A 3 50.49 -62.76 15.53
C THR A 3 49.10 -63.43 15.50
N PRO A 4 47.97 -62.86 14.98
CA PRO A 4 47.66 -61.49 14.48
C PRO A 4 46.20 -60.98 14.78
N LYS A 5 45.82 -59.86 14.12
CA LYS A 5 44.49 -59.45 13.56
C LYS A 5 43.68 -58.42 14.37
N HIS A 6 43.71 -57.13 13.97
CA HIS A 6 42.85 -56.45 12.97
C HIS A 6 41.38 -56.27 13.39
N PHE A 7 40.94 -55.01 13.62
CA PHE A 7 39.85 -54.40 12.84
C PHE A 7 39.84 -52.85 12.95
N LYS A 8 39.76 -52.20 11.77
CA LYS A 8 39.56 -50.76 11.54
C LYS A 8 38.06 -50.42 11.62
N CYS A 9 37.71 -49.22 12.09
CA CYS A 9 36.69 -48.32 11.49
C CYS A 9 36.68 -46.99 12.28
N TYR A 10 37.32 -45.92 11.83
CA TYR A 10 36.88 -44.88 10.88
C TYR A 10 35.56 -44.15 11.24
N ASN A 11 35.68 -42.81 11.30
CA ASN A 11 34.65 -41.77 11.34
C ASN A 11 33.69 -41.72 12.52
N ARG A 12 33.89 -40.74 13.41
CA ARG A 12 32.77 -39.97 13.96
C ARG A 12 32.88 -38.53 13.50
N GLN A 13 32.40 -38.36 12.27
CA GLN A 13 31.97 -37.13 11.65
C GLN A 13 31.25 -36.28 12.71
N LYS A 14 31.78 -35.10 13.03
CA LYS A 14 31.03 -34.07 13.76
C LYS A 14 29.91 -33.62 12.82
N VAL A 15 28.82 -34.37 12.80
CA VAL A 15 27.57 -33.92 12.20
C VAL A 15 27.06 -32.83 13.14
N GLY A 16 27.43 -31.59 12.82
CA GLY A 16 26.73 -30.43 13.36
C GLY A 16 25.30 -30.52 12.86
N ILE A 17 24.38 -30.89 13.75
CA ILE A 17 22.95 -30.72 13.50
C ILE A 17 22.71 -29.21 13.64
N LEU A 18 22.77 -28.51 12.51
CA LEU A 18 22.28 -27.15 12.40
C LEU A 18 20.75 -27.22 12.42
N LEU A 19 20.17 -27.24 13.61
CA LEU A 19 18.76 -26.97 13.82
C LEU A 19 18.54 -25.48 13.59
N ILE A 20 18.20 -25.11 12.35
CA ILE A 20 17.67 -23.77 12.06
C ILE A 20 16.25 -23.73 12.65
N LEU A 21 16.15 -23.36 13.92
CA LEU A 21 14.90 -22.91 14.54
C LEU A 21 14.84 -21.39 14.33
N SER A 22 14.08 -20.96 13.32
CA SER A 22 13.69 -19.56 13.18
C SER A 22 12.65 -19.21 14.25
N VAL A 23 13.11 -18.93 15.47
CA VAL A 23 12.29 -18.27 16.50
C VAL A 23 12.36 -16.78 16.22
N GLY A 24 11.34 -16.26 15.53
CA GLY A 24 11.15 -14.82 15.37
C GLY A 24 10.82 -14.19 16.71
N PHE A 25 11.83 -13.66 17.40
CA PHE A 25 11.64 -12.78 18.56
C PHE A 25 11.34 -11.38 18.03
N GLY A 26 10.07 -10.97 18.08
CA GLY A 26 9.67 -9.58 17.85
C GLY A 26 10.07 -8.72 19.05
N LEU A 27 11.11 -7.91 18.89
CA LEU A 27 11.45 -6.83 19.81
C LEU A 27 10.53 -5.64 19.51
N PHE A 28 9.60 -5.34 20.41
CA PHE A 28 8.81 -4.11 20.37
C PHE A 28 9.70 -2.90 20.68
N LEU A 29 10.12 -2.19 19.64
CA LEU A 29 10.64 -0.83 19.77
C LEU A 29 9.47 0.14 19.67
N GLN A 30 9.07 0.70 20.81
CA GLN A 30 8.21 1.88 20.87
C GLN A 30 8.99 3.04 20.25
N SER A 31 8.49 3.56 19.12
CA SER A 31 9.02 4.77 18.50
C SER A 31 7.89 5.74 18.21
N SER A 32 8.12 6.98 18.61
CA SER A 32 7.17 8.08 18.75
C SER A 32 6.58 8.51 17.40
N SER A 33 5.28 8.78 17.38
CA SER A 33 4.57 9.40 16.25
C SER A 33 5.06 10.84 16.02
N SER A 34 5.52 11.14 14.81
CA SER A 34 5.75 12.51 14.34
C SER A 34 4.39 13.09 13.89
N SER A 35 3.92 14.12 14.60
CA SER A 35 2.78 14.92 14.17
C SER A 35 3.18 15.74 12.95
N SER A 36 2.41 15.62 11.86
CA SER A 36 2.50 16.54 10.72
C SER A 36 1.96 17.90 11.12
N GLU A 37 2.72 18.96 10.82
CA GLU A 37 2.32 20.36 11.02
C GLU A 37 0.94 20.65 10.42
N GLU A 38 0.10 21.25 11.25
CA GLU A 38 -1.24 21.70 10.95
C GLU A 38 -1.14 23.12 10.35
N THR A 39 -1.44 23.29 9.07
CA THR A 39 -1.73 24.62 8.53
C THR A 39 -3.22 24.87 8.71
N THR A 40 -3.57 25.51 9.83
CA THR A 40 -4.94 25.87 10.18
C THR A 40 -5.33 27.15 9.44
N CYS A 41 -6.36 27.08 8.59
CA CYS A 41 -7.03 28.28 8.09
C CYS A 41 -7.96 28.78 9.21
N GLU A 42 -7.63 29.91 9.83
CA GLU A 42 -8.58 30.63 10.68
C GLU A 42 -9.75 31.12 9.83
N SER A 43 -10.94 30.59 10.08
CA SER A 43 -12.18 31.20 9.63
C SER A 43 -12.43 32.48 10.44
N SER A 44 -11.95 33.61 9.93
CA SER A 44 -12.45 34.90 10.39
C SER A 44 -13.88 35.07 9.88
N SER A 45 -14.80 35.18 10.83
CA SER A 45 -16.22 35.44 10.60
C SER A 45 -16.41 36.77 9.88
N ASN A 46 -16.80 36.72 8.61
CA ASN A 46 -17.68 37.70 7.97
C ASN A 46 -18.24 37.11 6.68
N PHE A 47 -19.56 37.20 6.51
CA PHE A 47 -20.29 36.78 5.33
C PHE A 47 -19.73 37.47 4.07
N ASN A 48 -18.90 36.75 3.32
CA ASN A 48 -18.79 36.78 1.86
C ASN A 48 -17.82 35.67 1.42
N ASN A 49 -18.32 34.77 0.58
CA ASN A 49 -17.66 33.60 -0.03
C ASN A 49 -16.13 33.65 -0.07
N SER A 50 -15.50 33.05 0.94
CA SER A 50 -14.12 32.57 0.88
C SER A 50 -14.19 31.08 0.58
N TYR A 51 -14.19 30.73 -0.71
CA TYR A 51 -14.04 29.35 -1.14
C TYR A 51 -12.61 28.94 -0.81
N CYS A 52 -12.45 28.20 0.29
CA CYS A 52 -11.19 27.55 0.61
C CYS A 52 -10.91 26.56 -0.54
N GLY A 53 -9.88 26.84 -1.35
CA GLY A 53 -9.42 25.89 -2.36
C GLY A 53 -9.18 24.53 -1.73
N PHE A 54 -9.28 23.45 -2.52
CA PHE A 54 -9.08 22.10 -2.00
C PHE A 54 -7.81 22.04 -1.17
N ARG A 55 -7.96 21.58 0.09
CA ARG A 55 -6.80 21.18 0.89
C ARG A 55 -5.98 20.21 0.04
N LYS A 56 -4.69 20.13 0.33
CA LYS A 56 -3.71 19.30 -0.41
C LYS A 56 -4.21 17.92 -0.85
N TYR A 57 -5.16 17.30 -0.12
CA TYR A 57 -5.79 16.02 -0.47
C TYR A 57 -7.32 16.12 -0.47
N ILE A 58 -7.96 15.54 -1.49
CA ILE A 58 -9.44 15.45 -1.62
C ILE A 58 -10.03 14.62 -0.48
N MET A 59 -9.37 13.49 -0.17
CA MET A 59 -9.77 12.61 0.92
C MET A 59 -9.71 13.29 2.28
N LYS A 60 -8.79 14.21 2.51
CA LYS A 60 -8.76 14.96 3.77
C LYS A 60 -10.05 15.76 3.96
N SER A 61 -10.46 16.51 2.94
CA SER A 61 -11.72 17.28 2.98
C SER A 61 -12.94 16.37 3.14
N TYR A 62 -12.94 15.21 2.48
CA TYR A 62 -14.01 14.23 2.62
C TYR A 62 -14.10 13.67 4.05
N PHE A 63 -12.98 13.23 4.63
CA PHE A 63 -12.94 12.61 5.96
C PHE A 63 -13.22 13.60 7.11
N GLU A 64 -12.97 14.89 6.91
CA GLU A 64 -13.35 15.93 7.87
C GLU A 64 -14.87 16.08 7.99
N LYS A 65 -15.61 15.73 6.93
CA LYS A 65 -17.08 15.83 6.89
C LYS A 65 -17.77 14.48 7.08
N TYR A 66 -17.14 13.39 6.66
CA TYR A 66 -17.70 12.04 6.67
C TYR A 66 -16.72 11.03 7.24
N ASP A 67 -17.14 10.29 8.26
CA ASP A 67 -16.30 9.25 8.90
C ASP A 67 -16.42 7.87 8.21
N SER A 68 -16.87 7.82 6.95
CA SER A 68 -17.12 6.54 6.25
C SER A 68 -16.76 6.56 4.77
N LEU A 69 -16.21 5.44 4.26
CA LEU A 69 -15.80 5.26 2.86
C LEU A 69 -16.91 4.68 1.98
N LEU A 70 -18.14 5.21 2.07
CA LEU A 70 -19.27 4.75 1.27
C LEU A 70 -19.34 5.45 -0.09
N GLU A 71 -19.39 4.65 -1.17
CA GLU A 71 -19.40 5.13 -2.57
C GLU A 71 -20.45 6.21 -2.84
N PRO A 72 -21.73 6.04 -2.47
CA PRO A 72 -22.76 7.02 -2.82
C PRO A 72 -22.53 8.39 -2.15
N ILE A 73 -21.98 8.39 -0.94
CA ILE A 73 -21.70 9.61 -0.18
C ILE A 73 -20.55 10.37 -0.82
N PHE A 74 -19.51 9.64 -1.24
CA PHE A 74 -18.38 10.25 -1.94
C PHE A 74 -18.79 10.88 -3.27
N GLN A 75 -19.62 10.20 -4.08
CA GLN A 75 -20.08 10.77 -5.35
C GLN A 75 -20.90 12.06 -5.15
N ASN A 76 -21.73 12.12 -4.10
CA ASN A 76 -22.46 13.34 -3.76
C ASN A 76 -21.51 14.46 -3.30
N PHE A 77 -20.48 14.14 -2.52
CA PHE A 77 -19.45 15.10 -2.11
C PHE A 77 -18.72 15.69 -3.32
N ILE A 78 -18.34 14.85 -4.29
CA ILE A 78 -17.73 15.30 -5.55
C ILE A 78 -18.72 16.17 -6.35
N ALA A 79 -20.00 15.80 -6.41
CA ALA A 79 -21.01 16.60 -7.12
C ALA A 79 -21.20 18.01 -6.51
N ASP A 80 -21.27 18.09 -5.18
CA ASP A 80 -21.60 19.33 -4.47
C ASP A 80 -20.41 20.28 -4.31
N GLU A 81 -19.23 19.74 -4.00
CA GLU A 81 -18.05 20.56 -3.65
C GLU A 81 -17.08 20.78 -4.82
N LEU A 82 -17.07 19.91 -5.84
CA LEU A 82 -16.08 19.95 -6.92
C LEU A 82 -16.53 20.66 -8.20
N PHE A 83 -17.82 20.73 -8.49
CA PHE A 83 -18.31 21.26 -9.78
C PHE A 83 -18.31 22.80 -9.88
N ASN A 84 -17.88 23.52 -8.84
CA ASN A 84 -18.01 24.99 -8.77
C ASN A 84 -16.69 25.79 -8.70
N THR A 85 -15.54 25.14 -8.87
CA THR A 85 -14.25 25.71 -8.38
C THR A 85 -13.28 26.27 -9.42
N CYS A 86 -13.59 26.33 -10.72
CA CYS A 86 -12.68 26.95 -11.68
C CYS A 86 -13.43 27.86 -12.64
N LYS A 87 -13.30 29.18 -12.45
CA LYS A 87 -13.92 30.19 -13.35
C LYS A 87 -13.16 30.33 -14.66
N LEU A 88 -11.87 29.96 -14.67
CA LEU A 88 -10.97 30.04 -15.82
C LEU A 88 -11.01 28.80 -16.71
N LEU A 89 -11.83 27.80 -16.36
CA LEU A 89 -11.98 26.61 -17.17
C LEU A 89 -13.01 26.85 -18.28
N PRO A 90 -12.68 26.58 -19.55
CA PRO A 90 -13.70 26.42 -20.57
C PRO A 90 -14.81 25.46 -20.11
N ASP A 91 -16.06 25.90 -20.14
CA ASP A 91 -17.26 25.19 -19.61
C ASP A 91 -17.42 23.73 -20.09
N ASN A 92 -16.68 23.30 -21.11
CA ASN A 92 -16.78 21.98 -21.74
C ASN A 92 -15.57 21.05 -21.50
N LEU A 93 -14.54 21.44 -20.75
CA LEU A 93 -13.31 20.64 -20.61
C LEU A 93 -13.51 19.24 -20.02
N ASN A 94 -14.47 19.06 -19.12
CA ASN A 94 -14.81 17.73 -18.57
C ASN A 94 -15.28 16.75 -19.65
N HIS A 95 -15.89 17.23 -20.74
CA HIS A 95 -16.27 16.42 -21.90
C HIS A 95 -15.11 16.20 -22.89
N LEU A 96 -14.13 17.09 -22.89
CA LEU A 96 -12.98 17.07 -23.80
C LEU A 96 -11.86 16.14 -23.32
N VAL A 97 -11.86 15.81 -22.03
CA VAL A 97 -10.94 14.87 -21.40
C VAL A 97 -11.65 13.57 -21.07
N ARG A 98 -11.26 12.49 -21.75
CA ARG A 98 -11.71 11.13 -21.41
C ARG A 98 -10.60 10.36 -20.71
N VAL A 99 -10.97 9.51 -19.77
CA VAL A 99 -10.04 8.63 -19.07
C VAL A 99 -10.47 7.18 -19.21
N SER A 100 -9.50 6.31 -19.44
CA SER A 100 -9.66 4.85 -19.38
C SER A 100 -8.56 4.25 -18.51
N VAL A 101 -8.85 3.08 -17.95
CA VAL A 101 -7.88 2.28 -17.20
C VAL A 101 -7.69 0.98 -17.98
N PRO A 102 -6.87 0.97 -19.05
CA PRO A 102 -6.77 -0.18 -19.94
C PRO A 102 -6.16 -1.43 -19.27
N TRP A 103 -5.33 -1.25 -18.24
CA TRP A 103 -4.64 -2.36 -17.59
C TRP A 103 -4.58 -2.16 -16.08
N ARG A 104 -4.98 -3.20 -15.34
CA ARG A 104 -4.94 -3.19 -13.87
C ARG A 104 -4.76 -4.60 -13.34
N HIS A 105 -3.75 -4.83 -12.51
CA HIS A 105 -3.41 -6.17 -12.02
C HIS A 105 -2.59 -6.12 -10.73
N LEU A 106 -2.57 -7.25 -10.01
CA LEU A 106 -1.70 -7.46 -8.84
C LEU A 106 -0.39 -8.10 -9.27
N ILE A 107 0.71 -7.55 -8.79
CA ILE A 107 2.08 -8.01 -9.02
C ILE A 107 2.64 -8.54 -7.70
N GLY A 108 3.32 -9.68 -7.76
CA GLY A 108 3.97 -10.32 -6.62
C GLY A 108 3.15 -11.46 -6.01
N GLU A 109 3.69 -12.06 -4.96
CA GLU A 109 3.15 -13.22 -4.27
C GLU A 109 3.07 -13.00 -2.76
N GLY A 110 2.29 -13.84 -2.06
CA GLY A 110 2.15 -13.73 -0.61
C GLY A 110 1.26 -12.57 -0.17
N SER A 111 1.56 -12.03 1.02
CA SER A 111 0.77 -11.01 1.72
C SER A 111 1.18 -9.56 1.41
N HIS A 112 2.31 -9.37 0.72
CA HIS A 112 2.75 -8.08 0.24
C HIS A 112 2.76 -8.12 -1.29
N ARG A 113 1.95 -7.29 -1.94
CA ARG A 113 1.81 -7.21 -3.40
C ARG A 113 1.68 -5.77 -3.85
N HIS A 114 1.86 -5.53 -5.13
CA HIS A 114 1.66 -4.22 -5.72
C HIS A 114 0.42 -4.24 -6.59
N ILE A 115 -0.46 -3.25 -6.48
CA ILE A 115 -1.49 -3.03 -7.50
C ILE A 115 -0.93 -2.05 -8.53
N SER A 116 -0.80 -2.53 -9.77
CA SER A 116 -0.28 -1.75 -10.89
C SER A 116 -1.44 -1.35 -11.78
N THR A 117 -1.61 -0.04 -11.94
CA THR A 117 -2.70 0.58 -12.68
C THR A 117 -2.13 1.45 -13.80
N THR A 118 -2.45 1.10 -15.04
CA THR A 118 -2.16 1.94 -16.20
C THR A 118 -3.39 2.77 -16.52
N ILE A 119 -3.23 4.08 -16.55
CA ILE A 119 -4.26 5.08 -16.81
C ILE A 119 -3.94 5.74 -18.14
N ARG A 120 -4.94 5.81 -19.02
CA ARG A 120 -4.83 6.47 -20.31
C ARG A 120 -5.85 7.59 -20.42
N PHE A 121 -5.36 8.79 -20.68
CA PHE A 121 -6.16 9.95 -20.97
C PHE A 121 -6.22 10.16 -22.48
N HIS A 122 -7.44 10.40 -23.00
CA HIS A 122 -7.69 10.78 -24.38
C HIS A 122 -8.21 12.21 -24.40
N MET A 123 -7.52 13.06 -25.15
CA MET A 123 -7.75 14.50 -25.19
C MET A 123 -8.20 14.92 -26.59
N GLN A 124 -9.04 15.95 -26.71
CA GLN A 124 -9.26 16.62 -27.99
C GLN A 124 -8.12 17.63 -28.26
N SER A 125 -7.80 17.90 -29.53
CA SER A 125 -6.64 18.74 -29.94
C SER A 125 -6.54 20.07 -29.18
N ASP A 126 -7.66 20.72 -28.94
CA ASP A 126 -7.73 22.06 -28.35
C ASP A 126 -7.56 22.03 -26.82
N SER A 127 -7.86 20.90 -26.18
CA SER A 127 -7.62 20.68 -24.74
C SER A 127 -6.16 20.34 -24.43
N MET A 128 -5.42 19.82 -25.41
CA MET A 128 -4.04 19.39 -25.21
C MET A 128 -3.05 20.55 -25.19
N SER A 129 -3.32 21.63 -25.93
CA SER A 129 -2.53 22.87 -25.82
C SER A 129 -2.69 23.52 -24.45
N TRP A 130 -3.90 23.50 -23.89
CA TRP A 130 -4.19 24.04 -22.56
C TRP A 130 -3.49 23.23 -21.45
N LEU A 131 -3.57 21.90 -21.48
CA LEU A 131 -2.87 21.04 -20.50
C LEU A 131 -1.35 21.11 -20.64
N ARG A 132 -0.81 21.31 -21.84
CA ARG A 132 0.63 21.52 -22.04
C ARG A 132 1.11 22.87 -21.53
N ALA A 133 0.24 23.88 -21.53
CA ALA A 133 0.55 25.23 -21.05
C ALA A 133 0.55 25.34 -19.52
N HIS A 134 -0.07 24.39 -18.82
CA HIS A 134 -0.25 24.43 -17.37
C HIS A 134 0.36 23.20 -16.68
N PHE A 135 0.79 23.38 -15.43
CA PHE A 135 1.25 22.26 -14.62
C PHE A 135 0.04 21.50 -14.08
N CYS A 136 -0.09 20.23 -14.49
CA CYS A 136 -1.17 19.36 -14.05
C CYS A 136 -0.63 18.14 -13.30
N LYS A 137 -1.33 17.80 -12.22
CA LYS A 137 -1.13 16.60 -11.42
C LYS A 137 -2.30 15.64 -11.67
N VAL A 138 -2.00 14.37 -11.82
CA VAL A 138 -3.01 13.31 -11.78
C VAL A 138 -3.18 12.88 -10.34
N ILE A 139 -4.42 12.90 -9.86
CA ILE A 139 -4.78 12.39 -8.54
C ILE A 139 -5.48 11.06 -8.75
N VAL A 140 -4.97 10.01 -8.12
CA VAL A 140 -5.55 8.66 -8.11
C VAL A 140 -5.98 8.36 -6.68
N ILE A 141 -7.27 8.09 -6.49
CA ILE A 141 -7.81 7.61 -5.22
C ILE A 141 -8.09 6.12 -5.38
N GLU A 142 -7.44 5.32 -4.56
CA GLU A 142 -7.56 3.86 -4.54
C GLU A 142 -8.20 3.44 -3.21
N ARG A 143 -9.44 2.93 -3.28
CA ARG A 143 -10.17 2.45 -2.10
C ARG A 143 -9.82 1.00 -1.83
N LEU A 144 -9.24 0.77 -0.66
CA LEU A 144 -8.77 -0.55 -0.26
C LEU A 144 -9.91 -1.33 0.43
N PRO A 145 -10.10 -2.61 0.07
CA PRO A 145 -11.06 -3.47 0.75
C PRO A 145 -10.61 -3.75 2.17
N THR A 146 -11.57 -4.15 3.02
CA THR A 146 -11.30 -4.52 4.41
C THR A 146 -10.23 -5.61 4.51
N GLY A 147 -9.28 -5.45 5.43
CA GLY A 147 -8.16 -6.35 5.62
C GLY A 147 -6.96 -6.05 4.73
N VAL A 148 -7.07 -5.16 3.74
CA VAL A 148 -5.96 -4.68 2.90
C VAL A 148 -5.60 -3.26 3.33
N PHE A 149 -4.31 -2.96 3.39
CA PHE A 149 -3.80 -1.63 3.75
C PHE A 149 -2.53 -1.30 2.95
N ALA A 150 -2.23 -0.02 2.82
CA ALA A 150 -0.94 0.45 2.33
C ALA A 150 -0.10 0.92 3.52
N ASP A 151 1.17 0.53 3.59
CA ASP A 151 2.07 0.93 4.66
C ASP A 151 2.52 2.40 4.45
N PRO A 152 2.16 3.34 5.35
CA PRO A 152 2.57 4.74 5.23
C PRO A 152 4.09 4.94 5.18
N PHE A 153 4.87 4.07 5.83
CA PHE A 153 6.33 4.17 5.82
C PHE A 153 6.90 3.82 4.45
N GLU A 154 6.38 2.76 3.82
CA GLU A 154 6.74 2.38 2.46
C GLU A 154 6.34 3.46 1.45
N LEU A 155 5.14 4.03 1.58
CA LEU A 155 4.70 5.14 0.72
C LEU A 155 5.56 6.39 0.89
N GLN A 156 6.03 6.68 2.11
CA GLN A 156 6.96 7.79 2.34
C GLN A 156 8.30 7.56 1.63
N HIS A 157 8.76 6.32 1.52
CA HIS A 157 9.96 6.00 0.74
C HIS A 157 9.74 6.26 -0.76
N LEU A 158 8.57 5.94 -1.31
CA LEU A 158 8.22 6.22 -2.71
C LEU A 158 8.14 7.73 -2.97
N LEU A 159 7.57 8.49 -2.03
CA LEU A 159 7.55 9.95 -2.06
C LEU A 159 8.97 10.54 -2.09
N LYS A 160 9.85 10.09 -1.19
CA LYS A 160 11.26 10.56 -1.12
C LYS A 160 12.06 10.24 -2.38
N ARG A 161 11.70 9.17 -3.09
CA ARG A 161 12.33 8.77 -4.36
C ARG A 161 11.74 9.51 -5.58
N GLY A 162 10.72 10.34 -5.38
CA GLY A 162 10.05 11.08 -6.44
C GLY A 162 9.17 10.23 -7.35
N VAL A 163 8.78 9.01 -6.90
CA VAL A 163 7.82 8.17 -7.63
C VAL A 163 6.44 8.82 -7.61
N PHE A 164 6.06 9.34 -6.44
CA PHE A 164 4.87 10.15 -6.26
C PHE A 164 5.27 11.57 -5.88
N THR A 165 4.45 12.54 -6.28
CA THR A 165 4.63 13.94 -5.90
C THR A 165 4.08 14.19 -4.51
N ASP A 166 2.93 13.58 -4.20
CA ASP A 166 2.29 13.60 -2.89
C ASP A 166 1.53 12.27 -2.69
N VAL A 167 1.41 11.80 -1.45
CA VAL A 167 0.69 10.56 -1.13
C VAL A 167 0.18 10.60 0.31
N ALA A 168 -1.04 10.11 0.54
CA ALA A 168 -1.62 9.98 1.88
C ALA A 168 -2.58 8.79 1.98
N VAL A 169 -2.68 8.22 3.18
CA VAL A 169 -3.59 7.12 3.52
C VAL A 169 -4.64 7.61 4.51
N PHE A 170 -5.89 7.24 4.30
CA PHE A 170 -7.04 7.64 5.10
C PHE A 170 -7.87 6.43 5.52
N GLY A 171 -8.59 6.53 6.64
CA GLY A 171 -9.33 5.42 7.23
C GLY A 171 -8.47 4.52 8.11
N ASP A 172 -8.56 3.19 7.93
CA ASP A 172 -7.80 2.21 8.73
C ASP A 172 -6.29 2.25 8.41
N THR A 173 -5.52 2.93 9.26
CA THR A 173 -4.06 3.09 9.15
C THR A 173 -3.28 2.29 10.20
N ASN A 174 -3.96 1.53 11.06
CA ASN A 174 -3.29 0.79 12.13
C ASN A 174 -2.69 -0.52 11.59
N LEU A 175 -1.37 -0.54 11.38
CA LEU A 175 -0.65 -1.67 10.81
C LEU A 175 -0.76 -2.95 11.66
N GLU A 176 -1.03 -2.82 12.96
CA GLU A 176 -1.07 -3.92 13.92
C GLU A 176 -2.48 -4.51 14.14
N LEU A 177 -3.51 -3.89 13.56
CA LEU A 177 -4.89 -4.30 13.77
C LEU A 177 -5.16 -5.64 13.04
N PRO A 178 -5.80 -6.63 13.66
CA PRO A 178 -6.11 -7.90 13.00
C PRO A 178 -7.19 -7.71 11.90
N SER A 179 -7.26 -8.65 10.96
CA SER A 179 -8.21 -8.61 9.84
C SER A 179 -9.67 -8.50 10.29
N VAL A 180 -10.05 -9.20 11.37
CA VAL A 180 -11.42 -9.24 11.92
C VAL A 180 -11.87 -7.87 12.45
N LEU A 181 -10.93 -7.02 12.88
CA LEU A 181 -11.20 -5.67 13.36
C LEU A 181 -10.88 -4.60 12.32
N SER A 182 -10.40 -5.00 11.14
CA SER A 182 -10.04 -4.07 10.08
C SER A 182 -11.27 -3.33 9.55
N ASN A 183 -11.06 -2.07 9.18
CA ASN A 183 -12.01 -1.32 8.40
C ASN A 183 -11.40 -0.99 7.02
N ARG A 184 -12.17 -0.34 6.16
CA ARG A 184 -11.69 0.11 4.85
C ARG A 184 -10.71 1.28 5.02
N SER A 185 -9.81 1.39 4.07
CA SER A 185 -8.92 2.55 3.93
C SER A 185 -8.94 3.05 2.49
N ALA A 186 -8.42 4.25 2.26
CA ALA A 186 -8.26 4.82 0.93
C ALA A 186 -6.87 5.45 0.83
N VAL A 187 -6.24 5.30 -0.33
CA VAL A 187 -4.94 5.91 -0.63
C VAL A 187 -5.14 6.94 -1.72
N GLU A 188 -4.73 8.17 -1.46
CA GLU A 188 -4.70 9.24 -2.46
C GLU A 188 -3.26 9.47 -2.90
N ILE A 189 -3.00 9.32 -4.21
CA ILE A 189 -1.69 9.41 -4.84
C ILE A 189 -1.70 10.54 -5.85
N HIS A 190 -0.70 11.42 -5.80
CA HIS A 190 -0.54 12.51 -6.75
C HIS A 190 0.69 12.27 -7.61
N ILE A 191 0.51 12.32 -8.92
CA ILE A 191 1.55 12.05 -9.92
C ILE A 191 1.68 13.28 -10.84
N ASN A 192 2.86 13.87 -10.91
CA ASN A 192 3.14 14.96 -11.84
C ASN A 192 3.08 14.47 -13.29
N VAL A 193 2.34 15.19 -14.13
CA VAL A 193 2.40 15.01 -15.57
C VAL A 193 3.55 15.87 -16.11
N ALA A 194 4.64 15.24 -16.52
CA ALA A 194 5.73 15.97 -17.16
C ALA A 194 5.23 16.56 -18.50
N PRO A 195 5.50 17.85 -18.79
CA PRO A 195 5.15 18.46 -20.07
C PRO A 195 5.77 17.73 -21.27
N THR A 196 6.90 17.05 -21.05
CA THR A 196 7.58 16.23 -22.06
C THR A 196 6.86 14.94 -22.41
N SER A 197 6.11 14.35 -21.48
CA SER A 197 5.24 13.20 -21.74
C SER A 197 4.08 13.54 -22.68
N LEU A 198 3.78 14.84 -22.83
CA LEU A 198 2.80 15.38 -23.75
C LEU A 198 3.41 15.75 -25.12
N LEU A 199 4.71 15.57 -25.39
CA LEU A 199 5.34 15.97 -26.67
C LEU A 199 5.04 15.06 -27.86
N GLY A 200 4.34 13.94 -27.65
CA GLY A 200 3.92 13.05 -28.73
C GLY A 200 2.88 13.68 -29.66
N HIS A 201 2.91 13.31 -30.94
CA HIS A 201 1.86 13.63 -31.94
C HIS A 201 0.53 12.88 -31.70
N LYS A 202 0.40 12.16 -30.58
CA LYS A 202 -0.80 11.43 -30.19
C LYS A 202 -1.54 12.23 -29.14
N ASN A 203 -2.86 12.36 -29.28
CA ASN A 203 -3.73 13.01 -28.31
C ASN A 203 -4.00 12.13 -27.07
N GLU A 204 -2.95 11.45 -26.61
CA GLU A 204 -3.03 10.43 -25.58
C GLU A 204 -1.89 10.62 -24.58
N LEU A 205 -2.23 10.55 -23.29
CA LEU A 205 -1.28 10.54 -22.19
C LEU A 205 -1.47 9.24 -21.42
N GLU A 206 -0.39 8.48 -21.26
CA GLU A 206 -0.38 7.24 -20.49
C GLU A 206 0.48 7.40 -19.24
N ILE A 207 -0.05 6.95 -18.10
CA ILE A 207 0.59 7.03 -16.79
C ILE A 207 0.40 5.68 -16.10
N SER A 208 1.44 5.21 -15.42
CA SER A 208 1.36 4.03 -14.58
C SER A 208 1.51 4.42 -13.11
N ALA A 209 0.67 3.85 -12.27
CA ALA A 209 0.70 4.00 -10.82
C ALA A 209 0.85 2.61 -10.18
N ASP A 210 1.94 2.42 -9.44
CA ASP A 210 2.25 1.17 -8.74
C ASP A 210 2.16 1.40 -7.23
N LEU A 211 1.10 0.86 -6.60
CA LEU A 211 0.84 1.04 -5.17
C LEU A 211 1.16 -0.26 -4.40
N PRO A 212 2.13 -0.26 -3.47
CA PRO A 212 2.38 -1.40 -2.60
C PRO A 212 1.24 -1.57 -1.58
N LEU A 213 0.82 -2.81 -1.39
CA LEU A 213 -0.32 -3.21 -0.59
C LEU A 213 0.03 -4.43 0.26
N HIS A 214 -0.45 -4.42 1.48
CA HIS A 214 -0.31 -5.49 2.45
C HIS A 214 -1.69 -6.01 2.81
N VAL A 215 -1.78 -7.32 3.04
CA VAL A 215 -3.00 -7.95 3.53
C VAL A 215 -2.80 -8.56 4.90
N ARG A 216 -3.76 -8.29 5.78
CA ARG A 216 -3.84 -8.88 7.11
C ARG A 216 -4.27 -10.33 6.97
N TYR A 217 -3.78 -11.19 7.86
CA TYR A 217 -4.14 -12.60 7.87
C TYR A 217 -5.66 -12.77 8.02
N PRO A 218 -6.37 -13.27 7.00
CA PRO A 218 -7.80 -13.50 7.08
C PRO A 218 -8.13 -14.63 8.06
N PRO A 219 -9.36 -14.70 8.59
CA PRO A 219 -9.79 -15.81 9.42
C PRO A 219 -9.79 -17.13 8.63
N LEU A 220 -9.62 -18.25 9.35
CA LEU A 220 -9.64 -19.60 8.78
C LEU A 220 -10.94 -19.87 8.04
N ASP A 221 -10.82 -20.37 6.82
CA ASP A 221 -11.94 -20.75 5.96
C ASP A 221 -11.85 -22.22 5.53
N ASP A 222 -12.96 -22.79 5.06
CA ASP A 222 -13.00 -24.17 4.60
C ASP A 222 -12.29 -24.34 3.24
N SER A 223 -12.30 -23.30 2.39
CA SER A 223 -11.58 -23.32 1.11
C SER A 223 -10.06 -23.16 1.26
N GLY A 224 -9.59 -22.71 2.42
CA GLY A 224 -8.20 -22.35 2.69
C GLY A 224 -7.76 -21.02 2.08
N TYR A 225 -8.65 -20.30 1.39
CA TYR A 225 -8.40 -19.00 0.82
C TYR A 225 -9.49 -17.99 1.20
N SER A 226 -9.13 -16.71 1.22
CA SER A 226 -10.04 -15.58 1.28
C SER A 226 -9.85 -14.73 0.03
N GLU A 227 -10.94 -14.27 -0.56
CA GLU A 227 -10.89 -13.42 -1.75
C GLU A 227 -11.29 -12.00 -1.40
N VAL A 228 -10.46 -11.03 -1.80
CA VAL A 228 -10.80 -9.60 -1.73
C VAL A 228 -10.82 -9.04 -3.14
N LYS A 229 -11.81 -8.21 -3.42
CA LYS A 229 -12.02 -7.58 -4.73
C LYS A 229 -11.71 -6.10 -4.62
N PHE A 230 -10.95 -5.59 -5.58
CA PHE A 230 -10.66 -4.16 -5.70
C PHE A 230 -11.64 -3.51 -6.66
N GLY A 231 -12.24 -2.40 -6.22
CA GLY A 231 -13.04 -1.54 -7.09
C GLY A 231 -12.18 -0.78 -8.10
N GLU A 232 -12.80 -0.10 -9.05
CA GLU A 232 -12.09 0.84 -9.93
C GLU A 232 -11.59 2.05 -9.12
N PRO A 233 -10.38 2.58 -9.41
CA PRO A 233 -9.91 3.80 -8.77
C PRO A 233 -10.68 5.02 -9.27
N GLU A 234 -10.75 6.07 -8.45
CA GLU A 234 -11.17 7.40 -8.90
C GLU A 234 -9.97 8.20 -9.39
N ILE A 235 -10.15 8.90 -10.51
CA ILE A 235 -9.07 9.61 -11.19
C ILE A 235 -9.51 11.05 -11.42
N PHE A 236 -8.68 11.99 -10.99
CA PHE A 236 -8.88 13.42 -11.14
C PHE A 236 -7.65 14.09 -11.73
N LEU A 237 -7.83 15.28 -12.30
CA LEU A 237 -6.72 16.12 -12.77
C LEU A 237 -6.75 17.45 -12.02
N SER A 238 -5.67 17.77 -11.32
CA SER A 238 -5.49 19.05 -10.63
C SER A 238 -4.48 19.89 -11.38
N CYS A 239 -4.92 20.97 -12.02
CA CYS A 239 -4.08 21.88 -12.78
C CYS A 239 -3.96 23.22 -12.07
N SER A 240 -2.74 23.75 -11.95
CA SER A 240 -2.53 25.13 -11.50
C SER A 240 -2.50 26.06 -12.71
N VAL A 241 -3.40 27.04 -12.73
CA VAL A 241 -3.46 28.10 -13.74
C VAL A 241 -2.87 29.37 -13.15
N GLU A 242 -1.94 29.99 -13.87
CA GLU A 242 -1.35 31.28 -13.52
C GLU A 242 -1.83 32.31 -14.54
N GLU A 243 -2.72 33.21 -14.14
CA GLU A 243 -3.18 34.32 -14.98
C GLU A 243 -3.10 35.63 -14.18
N ASN A 244 -2.39 36.63 -14.71
CA ASN A 244 -2.22 37.95 -14.09
C ASN A 244 -1.74 37.97 -12.62
N GLY A 245 -0.99 36.95 -12.18
CA GLY A 245 -0.44 36.86 -10.82
C GLY A 245 -1.35 36.18 -9.79
N ASP A 246 -2.58 35.81 -10.18
CA ASP A 246 -3.44 34.93 -9.39
C ASP A 246 -3.15 33.47 -9.76
N HIS A 247 -2.91 32.65 -8.73
CA HIS A 247 -2.77 31.19 -8.86
C HIS A 247 -4.10 30.53 -8.48
N GLU A 248 -4.81 29.98 -9.46
CA GLU A 248 -6.02 29.19 -9.22
C GLU A 248 -5.72 27.70 -9.43
N SER A 249 -6.04 26.86 -8.45
CA SER A 249 -5.96 25.41 -8.57
C SER A 249 -7.30 24.84 -9.03
N CYS A 250 -7.33 24.33 -10.26
CA CYS A 250 -8.52 23.79 -10.88
C CYS A 250 -8.52 22.27 -10.84
N LEU A 251 -9.59 21.71 -10.29
CA LEU A 251 -9.81 20.26 -10.20
C LEU A 251 -10.82 19.83 -11.27
N LEU A 252 -10.41 18.86 -12.07
CA LEU A 252 -11.17 18.33 -13.20
C LEU A 252 -11.57 16.89 -12.91
N VAL A 253 -12.79 16.55 -13.32
CA VAL A 253 -13.33 15.19 -13.29
C VAL A 253 -13.42 14.68 -14.73
N PRO A 254 -12.42 13.91 -15.21
CA PRO A 254 -12.44 13.33 -16.54
C PRO A 254 -13.68 12.45 -16.78
N THR A 255 -14.22 12.49 -17.98
CA THR A 255 -15.30 11.56 -18.37
C THR A 255 -14.74 10.15 -18.53
N LYS A 256 -15.26 9.16 -17.79
CA LYS A 256 -14.87 7.75 -17.97
C LYS A 256 -15.26 7.27 -19.36
N ASP A 257 -14.30 6.71 -20.10
CA ASP A 257 -14.56 6.09 -21.39
C ASP A 257 -15.24 4.73 -21.20
N ARG A 258 -16.54 4.68 -21.52
CA ARG A 258 -17.36 3.46 -21.41
C ARG A 258 -17.16 2.49 -22.57
N THR A 259 -16.36 2.86 -23.58
CA THR A 259 -16.14 2.03 -24.78
C THR A 259 -14.91 1.12 -24.68
N GLY A 260 -14.06 1.31 -23.68
CA GLY A 260 -13.00 0.36 -23.32
C GLY A 260 -13.56 -0.90 -22.69
N SER A 261 -12.90 -2.04 -22.88
CA SER A 261 -13.23 -3.27 -22.13
C SER A 261 -13.16 -2.94 -20.64
N ARG A 262 -14.27 -3.16 -19.91
CA ARG A 262 -14.23 -3.17 -18.44
C ARG A 262 -13.06 -4.06 -18.04
N THR A 263 -12.08 -3.50 -17.34
CA THR A 263 -11.07 -4.32 -16.66
C THR A 263 -11.82 -5.21 -15.70
N ASP A 264 -11.61 -6.53 -15.80
CA ASP A 264 -12.18 -7.48 -14.84
C ASP A 264 -11.80 -7.04 -13.42
N ASP A 265 -12.71 -7.26 -12.46
CA ASP A 265 -12.46 -6.99 -11.05
C ASP A 265 -11.11 -7.60 -10.67
N VAL A 266 -10.22 -6.80 -10.10
CA VAL A 266 -8.93 -7.32 -9.62
C VAL A 266 -9.22 -8.10 -8.33
N VAL A 267 -9.05 -9.42 -8.40
CA VAL A 267 -9.28 -10.33 -7.27
C VAL A 267 -7.95 -10.76 -6.67
N TRP A 268 -7.77 -10.52 -5.37
CA TRP A 268 -6.65 -11.07 -4.61
C TRP A 268 -7.11 -12.29 -3.83
N ARG A 269 -6.60 -13.47 -4.22
CA ARG A 269 -6.77 -14.73 -3.49
C ARG A 269 -5.67 -14.87 -2.44
N ILE A 270 -6.06 -14.78 -1.17
CA ILE A 270 -5.16 -14.74 -0.01
C ILE A 270 -5.25 -16.08 0.72
N PRO A 271 -4.13 -16.75 1.01
CA PRO A 271 -4.18 -17.97 1.80
C PRO A 271 -4.62 -17.67 3.24
N SER A 272 -5.67 -18.34 3.70
CA SER A 272 -6.24 -18.18 5.06
C SER A 272 -6.04 -19.39 5.96
N GLY A 273 -5.69 -20.54 5.38
CA GLY A 273 -5.55 -21.81 6.10
C GLY A 273 -6.90 -22.53 6.25
N ILE A 274 -6.86 -23.87 6.22
CA ILE A 274 -8.06 -24.71 6.24
C ILE A 274 -8.46 -24.98 7.69
N ARG A 275 -9.69 -24.61 8.06
CA ARG A 275 -10.19 -24.79 9.43
C ARG A 275 -10.11 -26.23 9.92
N ALA A 276 -10.42 -27.21 9.07
CA ALA A 276 -10.36 -28.64 9.40
C ALA A 276 -8.97 -29.12 9.84
N HIS A 277 -7.90 -28.47 9.36
CA HIS A 277 -6.53 -28.84 9.72
C HIS A 277 -6.04 -28.20 11.02
N ALA A 278 -6.73 -27.19 11.54
CA ALA A 278 -6.27 -26.39 12.67
C ALA A 278 -5.95 -27.23 13.92
N GLY A 279 -6.81 -28.20 14.26
CA GLY A 279 -6.61 -29.07 15.42
C GLY A 279 -5.37 -29.97 15.29
N ILE A 280 -5.19 -30.59 14.11
CA ILE A 280 -4.04 -31.47 13.84
C ILE A 280 -2.74 -30.66 13.84
N VAL A 281 -2.73 -29.51 13.14
CA VAL A 281 -1.57 -28.62 13.08
C VAL A 281 -1.21 -28.14 14.50
N SER A 282 -2.19 -27.75 15.30
CA SER A 282 -1.97 -27.32 16.69
C SER A 282 -1.35 -28.44 17.53
N ALA A 283 -1.90 -29.65 17.49
CA ALA A 283 -1.40 -30.78 18.28
C ALA A 283 0.05 -31.16 17.90
N VAL A 284 0.34 -31.26 16.60
CA VAL A 284 1.69 -31.57 16.11
C VAL A 284 2.68 -30.48 16.48
N THR A 285 2.30 -29.21 16.30
CA THR A 285 3.15 -28.05 16.67
C THR A 285 3.44 -28.04 18.16
N PHE A 286 2.44 -28.30 19.00
CA PHE A 286 2.60 -28.36 20.46
C PHE A 286 3.56 -29.48 20.89
N LEU A 287 3.38 -30.68 20.34
CA LEU A 287 4.26 -31.82 20.64
C LEU A 287 5.69 -31.55 20.18
N ALA A 288 5.88 -31.06 18.96
CA ALA A 288 7.19 -30.71 18.44
C ALA A 288 7.88 -29.65 19.30
N ALA A 289 7.18 -28.56 19.63
CA ALA A 289 7.71 -27.51 20.49
C ALA A 289 8.09 -28.04 21.88
N SER A 290 7.23 -28.86 22.49
CA SER A 290 7.49 -29.45 23.81
C SER A 290 8.72 -30.37 23.82
N ILE A 291 8.86 -31.22 22.79
CA ILE A 291 10.04 -32.09 22.63
C ILE A 291 11.29 -31.26 22.40
N SER A 292 11.24 -30.25 21.53
CA SER A 292 12.36 -29.34 21.29
C SER A 292 12.79 -28.61 22.55
N THR A 293 11.86 -28.06 23.33
CA THR A 293 12.15 -27.41 24.61
C THR A 293 12.79 -28.39 25.59
N LEU A 294 12.26 -29.60 25.71
CA LEU A 294 12.83 -30.62 26.58
C LEU A 294 14.26 -30.98 26.18
N LEU A 295 14.52 -31.17 24.89
CA LEU A 295 15.87 -31.45 24.39
C LEU A 295 16.85 -30.31 24.67
N ILE A 296 16.43 -29.05 24.47
CA ILE A 296 17.26 -27.88 24.80
C ILE A 296 17.61 -27.87 26.29
N VAL A 297 16.61 -28.08 27.17
CA VAL A 297 16.82 -28.12 28.62
C VAL A 297 17.76 -29.26 29.01
N LEU A 298 17.51 -30.48 28.53
CA LEU A 298 18.37 -31.63 28.80
C LEU A 298 19.81 -31.40 28.33
N SER A 299 19.99 -30.88 27.11
CA SER A 299 21.33 -30.55 26.61
C SER A 299 22.02 -29.51 27.49
N SER A 300 21.32 -28.47 27.96
CA SER A 300 21.91 -27.46 28.83
C SER A 300 22.31 -27.98 30.21
N VAL A 301 21.54 -28.92 30.78
CA VAL A 301 21.82 -29.52 32.10
C VAL A 301 22.94 -30.57 32.04
N PHE A 302 22.96 -31.39 30.99
CA PHE A 302 23.91 -32.51 30.88
C PHE A 302 25.21 -32.16 30.14
N TYR A 303 25.28 -31.02 29.45
CA TYR A 303 26.50 -30.46 28.87
C TYR A 303 26.76 -29.03 29.36
N PRO A 304 26.98 -28.81 30.67
CA PRO A 304 27.53 -27.54 31.13
C PRO A 304 28.92 -27.35 30.51
N ASP A 305 29.22 -26.13 30.11
CA ASP A 305 30.44 -25.73 29.40
C ASP A 305 31.71 -26.29 30.09
N ASN A 306 32.29 -27.37 29.55
CA ASN A 306 33.57 -27.90 30.01
C ASN A 306 34.72 -27.03 29.49
N LYS A 307 34.75 -25.75 29.89
CA LYS A 307 35.91 -24.86 29.70
C LYS A 307 36.07 -23.91 30.88
N LEU A 308 36.47 -24.45 32.02
CA LEU A 308 37.28 -23.71 32.98
C LEU A 308 38.34 -24.64 33.56
N GLY A 309 39.52 -24.66 32.94
CA GLY A 309 40.64 -25.45 33.46
C GLY A 309 41.87 -25.43 32.58
N ASN A 310 42.89 -24.71 33.06
CA ASN A 310 44.32 -24.88 32.80
C ASN A 310 44.93 -24.14 31.59
N ASN A 311 45.14 -22.83 31.75
CA ASN A 311 46.41 -22.22 31.31
C ASN A 311 47.32 -22.09 32.54
N PRO A 312 48.37 -22.91 32.70
CA PRO A 312 49.43 -22.58 33.63
C PRO A 312 50.18 -21.36 33.07
N LYS A 313 50.34 -20.33 33.89
CA LYS A 313 51.25 -19.21 33.62
C LYS A 313 52.67 -19.78 33.65
N GLU A 314 53.37 -19.73 32.52
CA GLU A 314 54.83 -19.88 32.51
C GLU A 314 55.49 -18.50 32.59
N SER A 315 56.53 -18.46 33.42
CA SER A 315 57.37 -17.32 33.81
C SER A 315 58.48 -17.05 32.80
#